data_AF-A0A4Z1DKU2-F1
#
_entry.id   AF-A0A4Z1DKU2-F1
#
_cell.length_a   1.000
_cell.length_b   1.000
_cell.length_c   1.000
_cell.angle_alpha   90.00
_cell.angle_beta   90.00
_cell.angle_gamma   90.00
#
_symmetry.space_group_name_H-M   'P 1'
#
loop_
_entity.id
_entity.type
_entity.pdbx_description
1 polymer ?
#
loop_
_entity_poly.entity_id
_entity_poly.type
_entity_poly.pdbx_seq_one_letter_code
_entity_poly.pdbx_strand_id
1 'polypeptide(L)'
;MSVNDEYPQQSSTRTAAIPRTIAAITDALPPARRDEFHADVHHAQQGAELDAALMTWWLEAMFETVPGRDQRLDDTVAGVGLVELEPETEER
;
A
#
# COMPACT_ATOMS: atom_id res chain seq x y z
N MET A 1 34.30 4.72 -27.25
CA MET A 1 33.87 5.22 -25.93
C MET A 1 32.36 5.04 -25.85
N SER A 2 31.89 3.94 -25.26
CA SER A 2 30.48 3.81 -24.90
C SER A 2 30.38 4.01 -23.40
N VAL A 3 29.75 5.11 -23.01
CA VAL A 3 29.37 5.40 -21.64
C VAL A 3 28.26 4.42 -21.28
N ASN A 4 28.59 3.39 -20.48
CA ASN A 4 27.57 2.65 -19.77
C ASN A 4 27.15 3.55 -18.60
N ASP A 5 26.02 4.23 -18.77
CA ASP A 5 25.35 4.93 -17.69
C ASP A 5 24.77 3.83 -16.77
N GLU A 6 25.54 3.49 -15.74
CA GLU A 6 25.11 2.63 -14.65
C GLU A 6 24.01 3.37 -13.88
N TYR A 7 22.76 3.21 -14.32
CA TYR A 7 21.61 3.56 -13.49
C TYR A 7 21.75 2.79 -12.17
N PRO A 8 21.89 3.46 -11.01
CA PRO A 8 21.87 2.77 -9.75
C PRO A 8 20.54 2.01 -9.68
N GLN A 9 20.64 0.69 -9.65
CA GLN A 9 19.51 -0.20 -9.46
C GLN A 9 18.96 0.10 -8.07
N GLN A 10 18.11 1.12 -7.99
CA GLN A 10 17.30 1.40 -6.81
C GLN A 10 16.61 0.08 -6.52
N SER A 11 17.08 -0.56 -5.47
CA SER A 11 16.54 -1.82 -4.99
C SER A 11 15.22 -1.46 -4.33
N SER A 12 14.26 -1.02 -5.12
CA SER A 12 12.85 -1.00 -4.75
C SER A 12 12.55 -2.46 -4.51
N THR A 13 12.70 -2.89 -3.25
CA THR A 13 12.15 -4.14 -2.75
C THR A 13 10.71 -4.13 -3.22
N ARG A 14 10.42 -4.82 -4.34
CA ARG A 14 9.06 -5.03 -4.82
C ARG A 14 8.41 -5.78 -3.68
N THR A 15 7.63 -5.08 -2.88
CA THR A 15 6.78 -5.72 -1.90
C THR A 15 5.96 -6.74 -2.66
N ALA A 16 6.14 -8.02 -2.32
CA ALA A 16 5.39 -9.09 -2.94
C ALA A 16 3.89 -8.77 -2.78
N ALA A 17 3.14 -8.82 -3.88
CA ALA A 17 1.71 -8.51 -3.83
C ALA A 17 1.03 -9.46 -2.85
N ILE A 18 0.35 -8.90 -1.85
CA ILE A 18 -0.40 -9.69 -0.86
C ILE A 18 -1.62 -10.28 -1.58
N PRO A 19 -1.87 -11.60 -1.55
CA PRO A 19 -3.12 -12.16 -2.05
C PRO A 19 -4.33 -11.59 -1.28
N ARG A 20 -5.44 -11.31 -1.97
CA ARG A 20 -6.71 -10.84 -1.34
C ARG A 20 -7.48 -11.99 -0.68
N THR A 21 -6.82 -12.72 0.21
CA THR A 21 -7.43 -13.79 1.01
C THR A 21 -7.36 -13.43 2.47
N ILE A 22 -8.33 -13.92 3.27
CA ILE A 22 -8.38 -13.65 4.71
C ILE A 22 -7.04 -14.00 5.37
N ALA A 23 -6.49 -15.18 5.08
CA ALA A 23 -5.23 -15.62 5.68
C ALA A 23 -4.03 -14.72 5.32
N ALA A 24 -3.91 -14.30 4.06
CA ALA A 24 -2.81 -13.46 3.62
C ALA A 24 -2.91 -12.03 4.17
N ILE A 25 -4.13 -11.48 4.25
CA ILE A 25 -4.39 -10.17 4.85
C ILE A 25 -4.08 -10.23 6.36
N THR A 26 -4.55 -11.25 7.09
CA THR A 26 -4.23 -11.43 8.52
C THR A 26 -2.73 -11.50 8.77
N ASP A 27 -1.98 -12.25 7.94
CA ASP A 27 -0.54 -12.40 8.11
C ASP A 27 0.22 -11.08 7.92
N ALA A 28 -0.17 -10.32 6.89
CA ALA A 28 0.43 -9.03 6.56
C ALA A 28 0.05 -7.90 7.54
N LEU A 29 -1.07 -8.00 8.25
CA LEU A 29 -1.47 -7.01 9.24
C LEU A 29 -0.68 -7.16 10.56
N PRO A 30 -0.35 -6.03 11.23
CA PRO A 30 0.25 -6.06 12.55
C PRO A 30 -0.73 -6.66 13.58
N PRO A 31 -0.24 -7.31 14.65
CA PRO A 31 -1.08 -8.00 15.63
C PRO A 31 -2.23 -7.15 16.18
N ALA A 32 -2.01 -5.85 16.39
CA ALA A 32 -3.01 -4.92 16.90
C ALA A 32 -4.25 -4.79 16.02
N ARG A 33 -4.10 -4.91 14.68
CA ARG A 33 -5.20 -4.75 13.72
C ARG A 33 -5.85 -6.06 13.29
N ARG A 34 -5.26 -7.21 13.66
CA ARG A 34 -5.79 -8.54 13.27
C ARG A 34 -7.17 -8.78 13.88
N ASP A 35 -7.36 -8.41 15.14
CA ASP A 35 -8.65 -8.58 15.82
C ASP A 35 -9.75 -7.72 15.20
N GLU A 36 -9.42 -6.48 14.82
CA GLU A 36 -10.35 -5.57 14.12
C GLU A 36 -10.74 -6.12 12.75
N PHE A 37 -9.76 -6.60 11.97
CA PHE A 37 -10.01 -7.26 10.69
C PHE A 37 -10.93 -8.47 10.83
N HIS A 38 -10.66 -9.34 11.81
CA HIS A 38 -11.49 -10.51 12.03
C HIS A 38 -12.91 -10.14 12.46
N ALA A 39 -13.07 -9.14 13.33
CA ALA A 39 -14.40 -8.67 13.73
C ALA A 39 -15.21 -8.15 12.53
N ASP A 40 -14.58 -7.35 11.67
CA ASP A 40 -15.22 -6.75 10.50
C ASP A 40 -15.63 -7.80 9.46
N VAL A 41 -14.73 -8.74 9.14
CA VAL A 41 -15.03 -9.88 8.25
C VAL A 41 -16.12 -10.79 8.81
N HIS A 42 -16.17 -10.98 10.13
CA HIS A 42 -17.21 -11.78 10.78
C HIS A 42 -18.58 -11.07 10.80
N HIS A 43 -18.60 -9.73 10.82
CA HIS A 43 -19.84 -8.96 10.84
C HIS A 43 -20.42 -8.75 9.43
N ALA A 44 -19.56 -8.65 8.42
CA ALA A 44 -19.95 -8.40 7.05
C ALA A 44 -20.85 -9.52 6.48
N GLN A 45 -21.91 -9.13 5.76
CA GLN A 45 -22.71 -10.09 5.01
C GLN A 45 -21.91 -10.65 3.82
N GLN A 46 -22.16 -11.92 3.49
CA GLN A 46 -21.58 -12.56 2.32
C GLN A 46 -21.92 -11.80 1.02
N GLY A 47 -20.99 -11.82 0.06
CA GLY A 47 -21.12 -11.12 -1.22
C GLY A 47 -20.44 -9.75 -1.18
N ALA A 48 -21.10 -8.74 -1.73
CA ALA A 48 -20.49 -7.43 -1.98
C ALA A 48 -19.95 -6.73 -0.72
N GLU A 49 -20.59 -6.93 0.44
CA GLU A 49 -20.16 -6.33 1.70
C GLU A 49 -18.84 -6.95 2.19
N LEU A 50 -18.74 -8.28 2.17
CA LEU A 50 -17.49 -8.98 2.47
C LEU A 50 -16.37 -8.63 1.47
N ASP A 51 -16.67 -8.56 0.18
CA ASP A 51 -15.69 -8.14 -0.83
C ASP A 51 -15.16 -6.71 -0.58
N ALA A 52 -16.04 -5.79 -0.18
CA ALA A 52 -15.66 -4.42 0.17
C ALA A 52 -14.80 -4.35 1.44
N ALA A 53 -15.14 -5.14 2.46
CA ALA A 53 -14.34 -5.26 3.68
C ALA A 53 -12.95 -5.82 3.36
N LEU A 54 -12.87 -6.93 2.61
CA LEU A 54 -11.60 -7.53 2.19
C LEU A 54 -10.75 -6.58 1.35
N MET A 55 -11.36 -5.78 0.46
CA MET A 55 -10.64 -4.77 -0.32
C MET A 55 -10.03 -3.70 0.58
N THR A 56 -10.80 -3.17 1.52
CA THR A 56 -10.37 -2.13 2.46
C THR A 56 -9.17 -2.61 3.28
N TRP A 57 -9.30 -3.79 3.88
CA TRP A 57 -8.25 -4.37 4.70
C TRP A 57 -7.02 -4.81 3.91
N TRP A 58 -7.20 -5.21 2.65
CA TRP A 58 -6.08 -5.48 1.76
C TRP A 58 -5.27 -4.22 1.45
N LEU A 59 -5.92 -3.08 1.23
CA LEU A 59 -5.23 -1.80 1.04
C LEU A 59 -4.45 -1.39 2.29
N GLU A 60 -5.06 -1.53 3.47
CA GLU A 60 -4.36 -1.29 4.74
C GLU A 60 -3.14 -2.20 4.91
N ALA A 61 -3.29 -3.51 4.64
CA ALA A 61 -2.17 -4.45 4.70
C ALA A 61 -1.05 -4.08 3.71
N MET A 62 -1.40 -3.66 2.49
CA MET A 62 -0.43 -3.14 1.52
C MET A 62 0.26 -1.89 2.04
N PHE A 63 -0.46 -0.97 2.70
CA PHE A 63 0.14 0.23 3.29
C PHE A 63 1.11 -0.08 4.43
N GLU A 64 0.80 -1.03 5.30
CA GLU A 64 1.67 -1.47 6.40
C GLU A 64 3.00 -2.06 5.88
N THR A 65 2.99 -2.69 4.70
CA THR A 65 4.22 -3.22 4.08
C THR A 65 5.10 -2.16 3.41
N VAL A 66 4.67 -0.91 3.34
CA VAL A 66 5.43 0.18 2.73
C VAL A 66 6.33 0.83 3.80
N PRO A 67 7.66 0.60 3.78
CA PRO A 67 8.55 1.19 4.78
C PRO A 67 8.55 2.72 4.66
N GLY A 68 8.56 3.38 5.83
CA GLY A 68 8.59 4.84 5.93
C GLY A 68 7.33 5.53 5.40
N ARG A 69 6.19 4.83 5.34
CA ARG A 69 4.91 5.44 4.95
C ARG A 69 4.51 6.58 5.90
N ASP A 70 4.56 6.35 7.21
CA ASP A 70 4.18 7.38 8.18
C ASP A 70 5.07 8.62 8.05
N GLN A 71 6.38 8.42 7.87
CA GLN A 71 7.30 9.54 7.62
C GLN A 71 6.96 10.27 6.32
N ARG A 72 6.69 9.55 5.22
CA ARG A 72 6.31 10.19 3.95
C ARG A 72 4.97 10.91 4.02
N LEU A 73 4.02 10.38 4.78
CA LEU A 73 2.74 11.03 5.02
C LEU A 73 2.93 12.31 5.84
N ASP A 74 3.72 12.25 6.91
CA ASP A 74 4.07 13.41 7.74
C ASP A 74 4.81 14.48 6.91
N ASP A 75 5.80 14.08 6.12
CA ASP A 75 6.53 14.95 5.19
C ASP A 75 5.56 15.61 4.19
N THR A 76 4.60 14.85 3.66
CA THR A 76 3.58 15.39 2.73
C THR A 76 2.69 16.44 3.40
N VAL A 77 2.19 16.14 4.61
CA VAL A 77 1.36 17.07 5.39
C VAL A 77 2.16 18.31 5.78
N ALA A 78 3.44 18.16 6.10
CA ALA A 78 4.36 19.23 6.43
C ALA A 78 4.87 20.03 5.22
N GLY A 79 4.59 19.57 3.99
CA GLY A 79 5.08 20.20 2.76
C GLY A 79 6.58 20.00 2.51
N VAL A 80 7.19 18.99 3.12
CA VAL A 80 8.62 18.68 3.06
C VAL A 80 8.89 17.69 1.93
N GLY A 81 9.91 17.98 1.10
CA GLY A 81 10.37 17.05 0.07
C GLY A 81 9.40 16.81 -1.09
N LEU A 82 8.35 17.62 -1.21
CA LEU A 82 7.40 17.56 -2.31
C LEU A 82 8.06 18.03 -3.61
N VAL A 83 7.85 17.27 -4.69
CA VAL A 83 8.25 17.64 -6.05
C VAL A 83 6.99 18.08 -6.80
N GLU A 84 7.08 19.20 -7.50
CA GLU A 84 6.00 19.66 -8.37
C GLU A 84 5.77 18.63 -9.47
N LEU A 85 4.57 18.08 -9.54
CA LEU A 85 4.18 17.18 -10.61
C LEU A 85 3.98 18.02 -11.87
N GLU A 86 4.69 17.68 -12.95
CA GLU A 86 4.46 18.32 -14.25
C GLU A 86 2.98 18.17 -14.60
N PRO A 87 2.33 19.24 -15.08
CA PRO A 87 0.92 19.17 -15.45
C PRO A 87 0.77 18.10 -16.52
N GLU A 88 -0.09 17.11 -16.24
CA GLU A 88 -0.43 16.04 -17.18
C GLU A 88 -1.00 16.72 -18.43
N THR A 89 -0.21 16.78 -19.51
CA THR A 89 -0.67 17.31 -20.79
C THR A 89 -1.74 16.35 -21.29
N GLU A 90 -2.99 16.71 -21.06
CA GLU A 90 -4.19 16.08 -21.60
C GLU A 90 -4.13 16.16 -23.14
N GLU A 91 -3.54 15.15 -23.77
CA GLU A 91 -3.60 14.97 -25.22
C GLU A 91 -5.00 14.40 -25.56
N ARG A 92 -5.87 15.30 -26.01
CA ARG A 92 -7.25 15.05 -26.42
C ARG A 92 -7.35 14.42 -27.81
#